data_AF-A0A7W7C4A5-F1
#
_entry.id   AF-A0A7W7C4A5-F1
#
_cell.length_a   1.000
_cell.length_b   1.000
_cell.length_c   1.000
_cell.angle_alpha   90.00
_cell.angle_beta   90.00
_cell.angle_gamma   90.00
#
_symmetry.space_group_name_H-M   'P 1'
#
loop_
_entity.id
_entity.type
_entity.pdbx_description
1 polymer ?
#
loop_
_entity_poly.entity_id
_entity_poly.type
_entity_poly.pdbx_seq_one_letter_code
_entity_poly.pdbx_strand_id
1 'polypeptide(L)'
;MNRVAGSIADGATKTSDGVKDFVASQANPADFGTKHQEKGGPYRDGVQKLADGVKGMVESMTAFSNKVKQSAGTYRGSESSNASTVRNSGGK
;
A
#
# COMPACT_ATOMS: atom_id res chain seq x y z
N MET A 1 0.54 -12.28 -12.54
CA MET A 1 1.13 -11.68 -11.32
C MET A 1 1.36 -10.18 -11.42
N ASN A 2 1.89 -9.63 -12.52
CA ASN A 2 2.16 -8.19 -12.63
C ASN A 2 0.90 -7.30 -12.48
N ARG A 3 -0.26 -7.77 -12.97
CA ARG A 3 -1.55 -7.06 -12.84
C ARG A 3 -2.04 -6.96 -11.39
N VAL A 4 -1.84 -8.02 -10.60
CA VAL A 4 -2.23 -8.08 -9.18
C VAL A 4 -1.33 -7.19 -8.33
N ALA A 5 -0.02 -7.20 -8.60
CA ALA A 5 0.90 -6.30 -7.93
C ALA A 5 0.62 -4.82 -8.29
N GLY A 6 0.27 -4.54 -9.54
CA GLY A 6 -0.23 -3.22 -9.97
C GLY A 6 -1.46 -2.79 -9.18
N SER A 7 -2.51 -3.61 -9.13
CA SER A 7 -3.74 -3.27 -8.41
C SER A 7 -3.54 -3.07 -6.89
N ILE A 8 -2.61 -3.83 -6.27
CA ILE A 8 -2.27 -3.65 -4.85
C ILE A 8 -1.57 -2.30 -4.63
N ALA A 9 -0.63 -1.94 -5.52
CA ALA A 9 0.06 -0.65 -5.43
C ALA A 9 -0.92 0.52 -5.63
N ASP A 10 -1.78 0.45 -6.64
CA ASP A 10 -2.78 1.49 -6.92
C ASP A 10 -3.79 1.63 -5.77
N GLY A 11 -4.23 0.51 -5.20
CA GLY A 11 -5.09 0.50 -4.03
C GLY A 11 -4.40 1.13 -2.81
N ALA A 12 -3.12 0.82 -2.58
CA ALA A 12 -2.34 1.39 -1.49
C ALA A 12 -2.16 2.92 -1.65
N THR A 13 -1.93 3.41 -2.88
CA THR A 13 -1.89 4.85 -3.17
C THR A 13 -3.22 5.52 -2.88
N LYS A 14 -4.34 4.97 -3.38
CA LYS A 14 -5.68 5.52 -3.12
C LYS A 14 -6.01 5.56 -1.63
N THR A 15 -5.65 4.51 -0.90
CA THR A 15 -5.82 4.47 0.56
C THR A 15 -4.96 5.53 1.24
N SER A 16 -3.72 5.73 0.82
CA SER A 16 -2.85 6.78 1.36
C SER A 16 -3.42 8.18 1.13
N ASP A 17 -3.96 8.44 -0.06
CA ASP A 17 -4.54 9.74 -0.38
C ASP A 17 -5.86 9.96 0.39
N GLY A 18 -6.72 8.95 0.48
CA GLY A 18 -7.93 9.02 1.31
C GLY A 18 -7.65 9.27 2.79
N VAL A 19 -6.52 8.76 3.33
CA VAL A 19 -6.08 9.08 4.69
C VAL A 19 -5.65 10.54 4.83
N LYS A 20 -4.92 11.08 3.85
CA LYS A 20 -4.55 12.51 3.87
C LYS A 20 -5.79 13.39 3.87
N ASP A 21 -6.77 13.06 3.02
CA ASP A 21 -8.03 13.79 2.95
C ASP A 21 -8.82 13.66 4.26
N PHE A 22 -8.85 12.47 4.86
CA PHE A 22 -9.48 12.24 6.16
C PHE A 22 -8.81 13.06 7.28
N VAL A 23 -7.48 13.07 7.35
CA VAL A 23 -6.73 13.90 8.31
C VAL A 23 -6.95 15.39 8.05
N ALA A 24 -6.98 15.81 6.79
CA ALA A 24 -7.25 17.20 6.41
C ALA A 24 -8.68 17.63 6.76
N SER A 25 -9.64 16.69 6.73
CA SER A 25 -11.03 16.90 7.13
C SER A 25 -11.26 16.96 8.65
N GLN A 26 -10.20 16.88 9.47
CA GLN A 26 -10.33 16.89 10.92
C GLN A 26 -11.16 18.07 11.42
N ALA A 27 -12.12 17.75 12.30
CA ALA A 27 -12.93 18.73 12.99
C ALA A 27 -12.06 19.79 13.70
N ASN A 28 -12.40 21.05 13.50
CA ASN A 28 -11.79 22.18 14.18
C ASN A 28 -12.19 22.14 15.66
N PRO A 29 -11.41 22.68 16.63
CA PRO A 29 -11.82 22.66 18.03
C PRO A 29 -13.15 23.40 18.25
N ALA A 30 -13.47 24.32 17.33
CA ALA A 30 -14.76 25.02 17.27
C ALA A 30 -15.95 24.08 17.02
N ASP A 31 -15.74 22.95 16.31
CA ASP A 31 -16.80 21.99 15.98
C ASP A 31 -17.22 21.14 17.19
N PHE A 32 -16.38 21.07 18.23
CA PHE A 32 -16.69 20.35 19.46
C PHE A 32 -17.61 21.15 20.41
N GLY A 33 -18.00 22.37 20.05
CA GLY A 33 -18.82 23.23 20.89
C GLY A 33 -18.16 23.59 22.22
N THR A 34 -18.72 24.55 22.96
CA THR A 34 -18.13 25.03 24.23
C THR A 34 -18.12 23.98 25.34
N LYS A 35 -18.96 22.93 25.27
CA LYS A 35 -19.04 21.87 26.29
C LYS A 35 -18.17 20.64 26.03
N HIS A 36 -17.61 20.48 24.83
CA HIS A 36 -16.80 19.30 24.50
C HIS A 36 -15.42 19.63 23.91
N GLN A 37 -14.92 20.86 24.10
CA GLN A 37 -13.58 21.26 23.65
C GLN A 37 -12.47 20.32 24.18
N GLU A 38 -12.63 19.81 25.40
CA GLU A 38 -11.75 18.81 26.03
C GLU A 38 -11.72 17.45 25.31
N LYS A 39 -12.72 17.15 24.47
CA LYS A 39 -12.76 15.95 23.61
C LYS A 39 -12.11 16.18 22.25
N GLY A 40 -11.88 17.43 21.85
CA GLY A 40 -11.25 17.78 20.58
C GLY A 40 -9.80 17.31 20.48
N GLY A 41 -9.01 17.42 21.56
CA GLY A 41 -7.64 16.91 21.62
C GLY A 41 -7.58 15.38 21.42
N PRO A 42 -8.23 14.57 22.27
CA PRO A 42 -8.26 13.12 22.13
C PRO A 42 -8.81 12.63 20.78
N TYR A 43 -9.78 13.35 20.20
CA TYR A 43 -10.27 13.05 18.85
C TYR A 43 -9.17 13.20 17.80
N ARG A 44 -8.45 14.32 17.81
CA ARG A 44 -7.34 14.58 16.86
C ARG A 44 -6.22 13.57 17.02
N ASP A 45 -5.87 13.23 18.26
CA ASP A 45 -4.91 12.17 18.55
C ASP A 45 -5.37 10.82 18.01
N GLY A 46 -6.66 10.51 18.15
CA GLY A 46 -7.27 9.31 17.60
C GLY A 46 -7.21 9.27 16.07
N VAL A 47 -7.54 10.38 15.40
CA VAL A 47 -7.44 10.51 13.95
C VAL A 47 -5.99 10.36 13.48
N GLN A 48 -5.03 10.98 14.17
CA GLN A 48 -3.62 10.86 13.83
C GLN A 48 -3.14 9.40 13.97
N LYS A 49 -3.48 8.73 15.08
CA LYS A 49 -3.15 7.31 15.28
C LYS A 49 -3.74 6.41 14.21
N LEU A 50 -4.98 6.68 13.79
CA LEU A 50 -5.60 5.95 12.69
C LEU A 50 -4.82 6.18 11.38
N ALA A 51 -4.47 7.43 11.09
CA ALA A 51 -3.70 7.79 9.89
C ALA A 51 -2.33 7.09 9.86
N ASP A 52 -1.62 7.08 10.99
CA ASP A 52 -0.32 6.41 11.12
C ASP A 52 -0.47 4.89 10.93
N GLY A 53 -1.53 4.29 11.49
CA GLY A 53 -1.83 2.87 11.31
C GLY A 53 -2.09 2.50 9.85
N VAL A 54 -2.90 3.30 9.15
CA VAL A 54 -3.18 3.07 7.72
C VAL A 54 -1.92 3.29 6.88
N LYS A 55 -1.08 4.27 7.21
CA LYS A 55 0.22 4.47 6.53
C LYS A 55 1.10 3.22 6.64
N GLY A 56 1.22 2.62 7.82
CA GLY A 56 1.96 1.36 8.01
C GLY A 56 1.39 0.19 7.20
N MET A 57 0.06 0.13 7.05
CA MET A 57 -0.60 -0.85 6.19
C MET A 57 -0.26 -0.64 4.71
N VAL A 58 -0.31 0.61 4.22
CA VAL A 58 0.05 0.99 2.84
C VAL A 58 1.50 0.63 2.52
N GLU A 59 2.43 0.91 3.43
CA GLU A 59 3.85 0.55 3.29
C GLU A 59 4.01 -0.97 3.19
N SER A 60 3.31 -1.72 4.03
CA SER A 60 3.33 -3.19 4.01
C SER A 60 2.77 -3.77 2.70
N MET A 61 1.66 -3.23 2.20
CA MET A 61 1.06 -3.64 0.91
C MET A 61 1.97 -3.32 -0.26
N THR A 62 2.66 -2.18 -0.23
CA THR A 62 3.63 -1.78 -1.25
C THR A 62 4.83 -2.74 -1.25
N ALA A 63 5.37 -3.06 -0.08
CA ALA A 63 6.45 -4.03 0.07
C ALA A 63 6.04 -5.43 -0.43
N PHE A 64 4.82 -5.86 -0.12
CA PHE A 64 4.26 -7.11 -0.63
C PHE A 64 4.14 -7.11 -2.17
N SER A 65 3.59 -6.04 -2.75
CA SER A 65 3.50 -5.87 -4.21
C SER A 65 4.87 -5.98 -4.89
N ASN A 66 5.89 -5.33 -4.32
CA ASN A 66 7.25 -5.38 -4.84
C ASN A 66 7.82 -6.81 -4.80
N LYS A 67 7.61 -7.56 -3.71
CA LYS A 67 8.01 -8.97 -3.62
C LYS A 67 7.30 -9.84 -4.66
N VAL A 68 6.01 -9.61 -4.91
CA VAL A 68 5.26 -10.33 -5.96
C VAL A 68 5.82 -10.04 -7.35
N LYS A 69 6.17 -8.77 -7.66
CA LYS A 69 6.82 -8.40 -8.92
C LYS A 69 8.18 -9.07 -9.08
N GLN A 70 9.00 -9.07 -8.02
CA GLN A 70 10.32 -9.69 -8.03
C GLN A 70 10.23 -11.20 -8.27
N SER A 71 9.34 -11.89 -7.56
CA SER A 71 9.09 -13.33 -7.76
C SER A 71 8.65 -13.64 -9.19
N ALA A 72 7.74 -12.84 -9.75
CA ALA A 72 7.29 -12.99 -11.14
C ALA A 72 8.43 -12.75 -12.16
N GLY A 73 9.33 -11.79 -11.89
CA GLY A 73 10.51 -11.53 -12.70
C GLY A 73 11.51 -12.70 -12.68
N THR A 74 11.80 -13.24 -11.50
CA THR A 74 12.66 -14.43 -11.33
C THR A 74 12.09 -15.63 -12.07
N TYR A 75 10.79 -15.89 -11.95
CA TYR A 75 10.15 -17.02 -12.62
C TYR A 75 10.28 -16.95 -14.14
N ARG A 76 10.02 -15.77 -14.72
CA ARG A 76 10.14 -15.53 -16.16
C ARG A 76 11.58 -15.66 -16.66
N GLY A 77 12.55 -15.20 -15.86
CA GLY A 77 13.97 -15.37 -16.15
C GLY A 77 14.38 -16.84 -16.18
N SER A 78 13.94 -17.62 -15.19
CA SER A 78 14.20 -19.07 -15.11
C SER A 78 13.57 -19.84 -16.27
N GLU A 79 12.34 -19.51 -16.67
CA GLU A 79 11.70 -20.10 -17.85
C GLU A 79 12.44 -19.78 -19.14
N SER A 80 12.88 -18.53 -19.33
CA SER A 80 13.65 -18.13 -20.51
C SER A 80 14.98 -18.86 -20.60
N SER A 81 15.70 -19.00 -19.48
CA SER A 81 16.95 -19.75 -19.41
C SER A 81 16.74 -21.23 -19.67
N ASN A 82 15.72 -21.85 -19.06
CA ASN A 82 15.38 -23.25 -19.29
C ASN A 82 14.96 -23.51 -20.74
N ALA A 83 14.12 -22.65 -21.32
CA ALA A 83 13.70 -22.77 -22.71
C ALA A 83 14.89 -22.64 -23.68
N SER A 84 15.85 -21.77 -23.37
CA SER A 84 17.08 -21.62 -24.15
C SER A 84 17.98 -22.85 -24.03
N THR A 85 18.15 -23.38 -22.82
CA THR A 85 18.90 -24.63 -22.58
C THR A 85 18.28 -25.80 -23.31
N VAL A 86 16.96 -25.99 -23.22
CA VAL A 86 16.24 -27.08 -23.91
C VAL A 86 16.30 -26.94 -25.43
N ARG A 87 16.19 -25.72 -25.98
CA ARG A 87 16.41 -25.48 -27.42
C ARG A 87 17.83 -25.85 -27.86
N ASN A 88 18.83 -25.50 -27.04
CA ASN A 88 20.23 -25.77 -27.37
C ASN A 88 20.64 -27.23 -27.12
N SER A 89 19.97 -27.95 -26.22
CA SER A 89 20.28 -29.35 -25.88
C SER A 89 19.42 -30.37 -26.63
N GLY A 90 18.20 -29.99 -27.04
CA GLY A 90 17.25 -30.85 -27.77
C GLY A 90 17.27 -30.67 -29.29
N GLY A 91 18.06 -29.72 -29.82
CA GLY A 91 18.31 -29.56 -31.25
C GLY A 91 19.48 -30.43 -31.72
N LYS A 92 19.32 -31.75 -31.71
CA LYS A 92 20.15 -32.71 -32.44
C LYS A 92 19.27 -33.80 -33.03
#